data_AF-A0A2D8AN74-F1
#
_entry.id   AF-A0A2D8AN74-F1
#
_cell.length_a   1.000
_cell.length_b   1.000
_cell.length_c   1.000
_cell.angle_alpha   90.00
_cell.angle_beta   90.00
_cell.angle_gamma   90.00
#
_symmetry.space_group_name_H-M   'P 1'
#
loop_
_entity.id
_entity.type
_entity.pdbx_description
1 polymer ?
#
loop_
_entity_poly.entity_id
_entity_poly.type
_entity_poly.pdbx_seq_one_letter_code
_entity_poly.pdbx_strand_id
1 'polypeptide(L)'
;MFIRGLKKNWQVERSRDLRSDGDIMAKRAHGPRQGTRSILKKSKADRSRVFINRVMHPYSEGDRVAIVLDGAQQKGMPHRRFQGKTGIITGSQGRAYIVSVSDGNANKTVVARPEHLRPME
;
A
#
# COMPACT_ATOMS: atom_id res chain seq x y z
N MET A 1 -30.73 -9.35 69.73
CA MET A 1 -29.68 -10.20 69.15
C MET A 1 -29.41 -9.69 67.73
N PHE A 2 -28.55 -8.67 67.57
CA PHE A 2 -28.29 -8.02 66.27
C PHE A 2 -26.98 -8.56 65.67
N ILE A 3 -27.09 -9.15 64.48
CA ILE A 3 -25.98 -9.71 63.71
C ILE A 3 -25.10 -8.54 63.22
N ARG A 4 -23.85 -8.50 63.68
CA ARG A 4 -22.82 -7.57 63.22
C ARG A 4 -22.39 -7.96 61.80
N GLY A 5 -22.82 -7.20 60.79
CA GLY A 5 -22.35 -7.34 59.42
C GLY A 5 -20.92 -6.81 59.24
N LEU A 6 -20.02 -7.68 58.76
CA LEU A 6 -18.69 -7.31 58.29
C LEU A 6 -18.79 -6.33 57.10
N LYS A 7 -18.29 -5.10 57.28
CA LYS A 7 -18.01 -4.20 56.15
C LYS A 7 -16.90 -4.80 55.30
N LYS A 8 -17.24 -5.40 54.15
CA LYS A 8 -16.28 -5.77 53.11
C LYS A 8 -15.58 -4.50 52.62
N ASN A 9 -14.26 -4.46 52.81
CA ASN A 9 -13.42 -3.32 52.50
C ASN A 9 -13.13 -3.28 50.98
N TRP A 10 -14.03 -2.64 50.24
CA TRP A 10 -14.06 -2.52 48.77
C TRP A 10 -12.88 -1.72 48.15
N GLN A 11 -11.88 -1.37 48.96
CA GLN A 11 -10.75 -0.55 48.57
C GLN A 11 -9.46 -1.36 48.32
N VAL A 12 -9.44 -2.65 48.70
CA VAL A 12 -8.22 -3.50 48.60
C VAL A 12 -8.25 -4.45 47.40
N GLU A 13 -9.42 -4.70 46.80
CA GLU A 13 -9.54 -5.60 45.64
C GLU A 13 -9.26 -4.92 44.29
N ARG A 14 -9.32 -3.58 44.21
CA ARG A 14 -9.08 -2.84 42.95
C ARG A 14 -7.61 -2.63 42.59
N SER A 15 -6.67 -2.94 43.49
CA SER A 15 -5.24 -2.67 43.28
C SER A 15 -4.48 -3.83 42.62
N ARG A 16 -5.15 -4.95 42.31
CA ARG A 16 -4.52 -6.12 41.67
C ARG A 16 -4.78 -6.27 40.17
N ASP A 17 -5.71 -5.48 39.61
CA ASP A 17 -6.08 -5.56 38.19
C ASP A 17 -5.25 -4.63 37.28
N LEU A 18 -4.22 -3.96 37.81
CA LEU A 18 -3.34 -3.06 37.05
C LEU A 18 -2.09 -3.75 36.47
N ARG A 19 -2.10 -5.09 36.38
CA ARG A 19 -0.97 -5.88 35.86
C ARG A 19 -1.40 -6.87 34.77
N SER A 20 -2.24 -6.42 33.84
CA SER A 20 -2.56 -7.18 32.62
C SER A 20 -2.82 -6.29 31.39
N ASP A 21 -2.46 -5.02 31.40
CA ASP A 21 -2.58 -4.14 30.23
C ASP A 21 -1.34 -4.30 29.35
N GLY A 22 -1.20 -5.48 28.75
CA GLY A 22 -0.33 -5.68 27.60
C GLY A 22 -0.91 -4.94 26.39
N ASP A 23 -0.43 -3.72 26.16
CA ASP A 23 -0.51 -2.98 24.89
C ASP A 23 -1.88 -2.91 24.19
N ILE A 24 -2.77 -2.04 24.67
CA ILE A 24 -3.73 -1.34 23.79
C ILE A 24 -3.01 -0.29 22.93
N MET A 25 -1.95 -0.70 22.25
CA MET A 25 -1.32 0.09 21.21
C MET A 25 -2.23 0.06 19.97
N ALA A 26 -2.65 1.22 19.50
CA ALA A 26 -3.52 1.32 18.32
C ALA A 26 -2.93 0.52 17.14
N LYS A 27 -3.62 -0.55 16.73
CA LYS A 27 -3.22 -1.37 15.57
C LYS A 27 -3.19 -0.50 14.31
N ARG A 28 -2.08 -0.57 13.56
CA ARG A 28 -1.95 0.17 12.31
C ARG A 28 -2.94 -0.37 11.27
N ALA A 29 -3.61 0.53 10.55
CA ALA A 29 -4.49 0.16 9.45
C ALA A 29 -3.71 -0.46 8.28
N HIS A 30 -4.25 -1.53 7.69
CA HIS A 30 -3.64 -2.25 6.56
C HIS A 30 -4.20 -1.82 5.19
N GLY A 31 -4.47 -0.53 5.01
CA GLY A 31 -5.00 -0.01 3.75
C GLY A 31 -3.96 0.01 2.61
N PRO A 32 -4.40 0.21 1.35
CA PRO A 32 -3.53 0.25 0.15
C PRO A 32 -2.53 1.42 0.16
N ARG A 33 -2.73 2.42 1.02
CA ARG A 33 -1.83 3.58 1.18
C ARG A 33 -0.91 3.52 2.40
N GLN A 34 -1.00 2.47 3.23
CA GLN A 34 -0.11 2.35 4.41
C GLN A 34 1.36 2.31 3.98
N GLY A 35 2.21 3.09 4.64
CA GLY A 35 3.66 3.13 4.36
C GLY A 35 4.07 3.77 3.02
N THR A 36 3.13 4.37 2.27
CA THR A 36 3.42 4.91 0.92
C THR A 36 3.99 6.32 0.90
N ARG A 37 4.14 6.98 2.06
CA ARG A 37 4.53 8.39 2.15
C ARG A 37 5.83 8.68 1.40
N SER A 38 6.84 7.83 1.52
CA SER A 38 8.12 8.00 0.81
C SER A 38 8.02 7.64 -0.67
N ILE A 39 7.34 6.54 -0.99
CA ILE A 39 7.22 5.99 -2.35
C ILE A 39 6.48 6.96 -3.29
N LEU A 40 5.37 7.55 -2.82
CA LEU A 40 4.52 8.43 -3.62
C LEU A 40 4.96 9.90 -3.56
N LYS A 41 5.95 10.23 -2.73
CA LYS A 41 6.43 11.62 -2.58
C LYS A 41 7.29 11.99 -3.78
N LYS A 42 6.90 13.06 -4.47
CA LYS A 42 7.72 13.71 -5.51
C LYS A 42 8.52 14.87 -4.95
N SER A 43 9.56 15.26 -5.68
CA SER A 43 10.33 16.47 -5.39
C SER A 43 9.45 17.73 -5.53
N LYS A 44 9.88 18.85 -4.95
CA LYS A 44 9.16 20.14 -5.06
C LYS A 44 9.04 20.61 -6.52
N ALA A 45 9.99 20.26 -7.38
CA ALA A 45 9.96 20.60 -8.80
C ALA A 45 9.04 19.69 -9.61
N ASP A 46 8.95 18.41 -9.26
CA ASP A 46 8.24 17.40 -10.07
C ASP A 46 6.77 17.20 -9.67
N ARG A 47 6.33 17.79 -8.54
CA ARG A 47 4.95 17.65 -8.02
C ARG A 47 3.87 18.14 -9.00
N SER A 48 4.15 19.16 -9.80
CA SER A 48 3.17 19.78 -10.71
C SER A 48 3.37 19.40 -12.17
N ARG A 49 4.41 18.63 -12.49
CA ARG A 49 4.77 18.28 -13.86
C ARG A 49 4.14 16.95 -14.25
N VAL A 50 3.44 16.94 -15.38
CA VAL A 50 2.99 15.72 -16.06
C VAL A 50 3.93 15.46 -17.22
N PHE A 51 4.54 14.29 -17.25
CA PHE A 51 5.49 13.92 -18.30
C PHE A 51 4.71 13.31 -19.48
N ILE A 52 4.48 14.12 -20.52
CA ILE A 52 3.71 13.72 -21.72
C ILE A 52 4.34 12.48 -22.38
N ASN A 53 5.67 12.44 -22.47
CA ASN A 53 6.41 11.32 -23.05
C ASN A 53 6.08 9.98 -22.38
N ARG A 54 5.74 9.96 -21.08
CA ARG A 54 5.36 8.72 -20.38
C ARG A 54 3.93 8.33 -20.69
N VAL A 55 3.03 9.31 -20.78
CA VAL A 55 1.61 9.08 -21.04
C VAL A 55 1.39 8.53 -22.44
N MET A 56 2.14 9.03 -23.42
CA MET A 56 2.01 8.69 -24.84
C MET A 56 2.97 7.58 -25.29
N HIS A 57 3.75 6.98 -24.39
CA HIS A 57 4.69 5.93 -24.77
C HIS A 57 3.92 4.72 -25.33
N PRO A 58 4.11 4.36 -26.62
CA PRO A 58 3.49 3.17 -27.17
C PRO A 58 4.20 1.95 -26.58
N TYR A 59 3.40 1.00 -26.11
CA TYR A 59 3.90 -0.29 -25.68
C TYR A 59 3.28 -1.41 -26.50
N SER A 60 4.07 -2.43 -26.79
CA SER A 60 3.68 -3.64 -27.49
C SER A 60 3.64 -4.85 -26.55
N GLU A 61 2.94 -5.89 -26.97
CA GLU A 61 2.96 -7.17 -26.27
C GLU A 61 4.36 -7.78 -26.33
N GLY A 62 4.84 -8.30 -25.20
CA GLY A 62 6.21 -8.82 -25.06
C GLY A 62 7.22 -7.79 -24.54
N ASP A 63 6.89 -6.50 -24.50
CA ASP A 63 7.78 -5.48 -23.97
C ASP A 63 8.04 -5.69 -22.47
N ARG A 64 9.31 -5.51 -22.06
CA ARG A 64 9.71 -5.52 -20.66
C ARG A 64 9.53 -4.14 -20.06
N VAL A 65 8.80 -4.08 -18.96
CA VAL A 65 8.49 -2.82 -18.26
C VAL A 65 8.69 -2.93 -16.77
N ALA A 66 9.18 -1.85 -16.16
CA ALA A 66 9.21 -1.68 -14.72
C ALA A 66 7.99 -0.88 -14.25
N ILE A 67 7.37 -1.33 -13.17
CA ILE A 67 6.24 -0.65 -12.54
C ILE A 67 6.77 0.39 -11.56
N VAL A 68 6.54 1.66 -11.87
CA VAL A 68 6.95 2.80 -11.04
C VAL A 68 5.76 3.71 -10.82
N LEU A 69 5.25 3.72 -9.59
CA LEU A 69 4.10 4.53 -9.20
C LEU A 69 4.42 6.02 -9.31
N ASP A 70 3.50 6.78 -9.90
CA ASP A 70 3.55 8.24 -9.96
C ASP A 70 2.47 8.82 -9.05
N GLY A 71 2.87 9.42 -7.93
CA GLY A 71 1.96 10.05 -6.99
C GLY A 71 1.17 11.24 -7.56
N ALA A 72 1.56 11.80 -8.72
CA ALA A 72 0.78 12.85 -9.38
C ALA A 72 -0.46 12.32 -10.10
N GLN A 73 -0.43 11.05 -10.53
CA GLN A 73 -1.53 10.41 -11.27
C GLN A 73 -2.15 9.30 -10.42
N GLN A 74 -3.36 9.51 -9.91
CA GLN A 74 -4.02 8.52 -9.04
C GLN A 74 -4.79 7.45 -9.83
N LYS A 75 -5.19 7.75 -11.08
CA LYS A 75 -5.98 6.84 -11.91
C LYS A 75 -5.11 5.74 -12.49
N GLY A 76 -5.58 4.50 -12.46
CA GLY A 76 -4.86 3.34 -13.00
C GLY A 76 -3.58 2.98 -12.25
N MET A 77 -3.45 3.44 -11.01
CA MET A 77 -2.32 3.17 -10.14
C MET A 77 -2.37 1.72 -9.62
N PRO A 78 -1.33 0.91 -9.84
CA PRO A 78 -1.26 -0.43 -9.29
C PRO A 78 -0.99 -0.42 -7.77
N HIS A 79 -1.21 -1.57 -7.12
CA HIS A 79 -0.98 -1.70 -5.68
C HIS A 79 0.50 -1.50 -5.31
N ARG A 80 0.78 -0.87 -4.16
CA ARG A 80 2.15 -0.52 -3.71
C ARG A 80 3.15 -1.69 -3.68
N ARG A 81 2.65 -2.93 -3.55
CA ARG A 81 3.47 -4.14 -3.51
C ARG A 81 4.28 -4.33 -4.80
N PHE A 82 3.76 -3.83 -5.92
CA PHE A 82 4.38 -3.98 -7.23
C PHE A 82 5.34 -2.84 -7.58
N GLN A 83 5.55 -1.87 -6.68
CA GLN A 83 6.54 -0.82 -6.87
C GLN A 83 7.93 -1.42 -7.11
N GLY A 84 8.57 -1.03 -8.22
CA GLY A 84 9.92 -1.47 -8.59
C GLY A 84 9.98 -2.90 -9.13
N LYS A 85 8.85 -3.56 -9.34
CA LYS A 85 8.81 -4.87 -10.00
C LYS A 85 8.87 -4.70 -11.52
N THR A 86 9.58 -5.61 -12.16
CA THR A 86 9.63 -5.73 -13.62
C THR A 86 8.67 -6.82 -14.07
N GLY A 87 8.04 -6.61 -15.21
CA GLY A 87 7.12 -7.56 -15.82
C GLY A 87 7.11 -7.45 -17.34
N ILE A 88 6.27 -8.28 -17.95
CA ILE A 88 6.10 -8.33 -19.40
C ILE A 88 4.67 -7.92 -19.74
N ILE A 89 4.49 -7.08 -20.74
CA ILE A 89 3.17 -6.70 -21.22
C ILE A 89 2.55 -7.89 -21.96
N THR A 90 1.40 -8.34 -21.48
CA THR A 90 0.64 -9.45 -22.07
C THR A 90 -0.50 -8.96 -22.97
N GLY A 91 -0.88 -7.70 -22.85
CA GLY A 91 -1.95 -7.10 -23.65
C GLY A 91 -2.32 -5.71 -23.17
N SER A 92 -3.36 -5.15 -23.77
CA SER A 92 -3.95 -3.86 -23.39
C SER A 92 -5.40 -4.01 -22.93
N GLN A 93 -5.81 -3.18 -21.98
CA GLN A 93 -7.18 -3.08 -21.49
C GLN A 93 -7.59 -1.61 -21.50
N GLY A 94 -8.24 -1.18 -22.59
CA GLY A 94 -8.61 0.21 -22.81
C GLY A 94 -7.37 1.12 -22.87
N ARG A 95 -7.23 2.01 -21.89
CA ARG A 95 -6.08 2.94 -21.76
C ARG A 95 -4.95 2.41 -20.88
N ALA A 96 -5.12 1.21 -20.31
CA ALA A 96 -4.15 0.58 -19.44
C ALA A 96 -3.54 -0.64 -20.13
N TYR A 97 -2.40 -1.07 -19.61
CA TYR A 97 -1.72 -2.27 -20.04
C TYR A 97 -1.82 -3.35 -18.97
N ILE A 98 -1.86 -4.59 -19.44
CA ILE A 98 -1.86 -5.79 -18.62
C ILE A 98 -0.41 -6.27 -18.53
N VAL A 99 0.15 -6.24 -17.33
CA VAL A 99 1.54 -6.63 -17.06
C VAL A 99 1.56 -7.90 -16.23
N SER A 100 2.24 -8.94 -16.72
CA SER A 100 2.54 -10.13 -15.92
C SER A 100 3.78 -9.86 -15.07
N VAL A 101 3.64 -10.05 -13.76
CA VAL A 101 4.69 -9.76 -12.77
C VAL A 101 4.87 -10.99 -11.88
N SER A 102 6.13 -11.36 -11.63
CA SER A 102 6.47 -12.38 -10.63
C SER A 102 6.56 -11.75 -9.23
N ASP A 103 5.70 -12.21 -8.32
CA ASP A 103 5.70 -11.83 -6.90
C ASP A 103 6.05 -13.05 -6.06
N GLY A 104 7.35 -13.31 -5.91
CA GLY A 104 7.86 -14.51 -5.27
C GLY A 104 7.63 -15.73 -6.15
N ASN A 105 6.86 -16.70 -5.66
CA ASN A 105 6.52 -17.93 -6.40
C ASN A 105 5.23 -17.80 -7.23
N ALA A 106 4.52 -16.67 -7.15
CA ALA A 106 3.24 -16.48 -7.82
C ALA A 106 3.36 -15.49 -8.98
N ASN A 107 2.87 -15.89 -10.15
CA ASN A 107 2.67 -15.00 -11.27
C ASN A 107 1.35 -14.25 -11.10
N LYS A 108 1.41 -12.93 -11.17
CA LYS A 108 0.25 -12.05 -10.98
C LYS A 108 0.10 -11.14 -12.16
N THR A 109 -1.15 -10.85 -12.49
CA THR A 109 -1.51 -9.90 -13.52
C THR A 109 -1.81 -8.56 -12.88
N VAL A 110 -1.11 -7.52 -13.32
CA VAL A 110 -1.25 -6.15 -12.83
C VAL A 110 -1.74 -5.27 -13.96
N VAL A 111 -2.83 -4.55 -13.73
CA VAL A 111 -3.34 -3.55 -14.68
C VAL A 111 -2.79 -2.19 -14.28
N ALA A 112 -2.02 -1.58 -15.16
CA ALA A 112 -1.40 -0.28 -14.92
C ALA A 112 -1.48 0.60 -16.17
N ARG A 113 -1.70 1.89 -15.97
CA ARG A 113 -1.63 2.85 -17.06
C ARG A 113 -0.18 3.21 -17.40
N PRO A 114 0.11 3.72 -18.63
CA PRO A 114 1.47 4.04 -19.06
C PRO A 114 2.17 5.08 -18.16
N GLU A 115 1.44 5.92 -17.41
CA GLU A 115 2.07 6.85 -16.45
C GLU A 115 2.84 6.14 -15.32
N HIS A 116 2.51 4.88 -15.06
CA HIS A 116 3.13 4.06 -14.03
C HIS A 116 4.08 2.99 -14.58
N LEU A 117 4.35 3.02 -15.89
CA LEU A 117 5.23 2.08 -16.55
C LEU A 117 6.49 2.78 -17.00
N ARG A 118 7.59 2.03 -17.01
CA ARG A 118 8.87 2.46 -17.55
C ARG A 118 9.38 1.39 -18.49
N PRO A 119 9.75 1.76 -19.73
CA PRO A 119 10.40 0.81 -20.62
C PRO A 119 11.73 0.39 -19.97
N MET A 120 12.04 -0.89 -20.06
CA MET A 120 13.33 -1.45 -19.68
C MET A 120 13.95 -2.01 -20.96
N GLU A 121 14.98 -1.34 -21.43
CA GLU A 121 15.81 -1.80 -22.56
C GLU A 121 16.68 -2.99 -22.12
#